data_AF-A0A917GAM0-F1
#
_entry.id   AF-A0A917GAM0-F1
#
_cell.length_a   1.000
_cell.length_b   1.000
_cell.length_c   1.000
_cell.angle_alpha   90.00
_cell.angle_beta   90.00
_cell.angle_gamma   90.00
#
_symmetry.space_group_name_H-M   'P 1'
#
loop_
_entity.id
_entity.type
_entity.pdbx_description
1 polymer ?
#
loop_
_entity_poly.entity_id
_entity_poly.type
_entity_poly.pdbx_seq_one_letter_code
_entity_poly.pdbx_strand_id
1 'polypeptide(L)' 'MKVINSIVGIVIILVGCLFLNITVVNEEFKTITYKVFGFITLCVGFFYLKKVAKFGKQ' A
#
# COMPACT_ATOMS: atom_id res chain seq x y z
N MET A 1 -1.55 11.73 -17.71
CA MET A 1 -1.20 11.72 -16.27
C MET A 1 -2.17 10.91 -15.38
N LYS A 2 -3.49 10.87 -15.65
CA LYS A 2 -4.46 10.10 -14.83
C LYS A 2 -4.13 8.58 -14.72
N VAL A 3 -3.71 7.95 -15.81
CA VAL A 3 -3.31 6.52 -15.85
C VAL A 3 -2.02 6.27 -15.07
N ILE A 4 -0.99 7.10 -15.27
CA ILE A 4 0.29 6.98 -14.58
C ILE A 4 0.11 7.10 -13.06
N ASN A 5 -0.68 8.07 -12.59
CA ASN A 5 -0.99 8.18 -11.16
C ASN A 5 -1.77 6.97 -10.63
N SER A 6 -2.66 6.38 -11.42
CA SER A 6 -3.34 5.14 -11.00
C SER A 6 -2.36 3.97 -10.90
N ILE A 7 -1.42 3.85 -11.85
CA ILE A 7 -0.36 2.84 -11.81
C ILE A 7 0.51 3.02 -10.54
N VAL A 8 0.91 4.25 -10.23
CA VAL A 8 1.67 4.55 -9.00
C VAL A 8 0.91 4.12 -7.75
N GLY A 9 -0.39 4.44 -7.67
CA GLY A 9 -1.22 4.01 -6.54
C GLY A 9 -1.33 2.48 -6.42
N ILE A 10 -1.45 1.77 -7.55
CA ILE A 10 -1.45 0.30 -7.58
C ILE A 10 -0.10 -0.27 -7.14
N VAL A 11 1.02 0.33 -7.56
CA VAL A 11 2.37 -0.09 -7.12
C VAL A 11 2.53 0.07 -5.62
N ILE A 12 2.05 1.18 -5.04
CA ILE A 12 2.07 1.39 -3.58
C ILE A 12 1.27 0.29 -2.86
N ILE A 13 0.10 -0.08 -3.39
CA ILE A 13 -0.72 -1.17 -2.83
C ILE A 13 0.01 -2.51 -2.91
N LEU A 14 0.63 -2.82 -4.05
CA LEU A 14 1.41 -4.05 -4.23
C LEU A 14 2.57 -4.14 -3.23
N VAL A 15 3.28 -3.03 -2.98
CA VAL A 15 4.34 -2.98 -1.96
C VAL A 15 3.76 -3.24 -0.57
N GLY A 16 2.61 -2.66 -0.22
CA GLY A 16 1.92 -2.94 1.05
C GLY A 16 1.54 -4.41 1.21
N CYS A 17 1.05 -5.06 0.15
CA CYS A 17 0.77 -6.50 0.14
C CYS A 17 2.03 -7.36 0.35
N LEU A 18 3.17 -6.98 -0.22
CA LEU A 18 4.43 -7.69 0.02
C LEU A 18 4.81 -7.66 1.49
N PHE A 19 4.71 -6.50 2.15
CA PHE A 19 4.99 -6.37 3.58
C PHE A 19 4.05 -7.21 4.45
N LEU A 20 2.77 -7.35 4.07
CA LEU A 20 1.85 -8.24 4.78
C LEU A 20 2.18 -9.72 4.63
N ASN A 21 2.84 -10.09 3.53
CA ASN A 21 3.24 -11.47 3.26
C ASN A 21 4.57 -11.85 3.94
N ILE A 22 5.34 -10.87 4.43
CA ILE A 22 6.57 -11.13 5.18
C ILE A 22 6.20 -11.80 6.50
N THR A 23 6.74 -13.00 6.71
CA THR A 23 6.67 -13.73 7.97
C THR A 23 8.08 -14.08 8.39
N VAL A 24 8.51 -13.58 9.55
CA VAL A 24 9.84 -13.87 10.10
C VAL A 24 9.70 -14.96 11.15
N VAL A 25 10.24 -16.13 10.85
CA VAL A 25 10.19 -17.30 11.74
C VAL A 25 10.96 -16.98 13.03
N ASN A 26 10.36 -17.34 14.17
CA ASN A 26 10.89 -17.10 15.53
C ASN A 26 11.02 -15.63 15.96
N GLU A 27 10.49 -14.67 15.18
CA GLU A 27 10.43 -13.26 15.59
C GLU A 27 9.03 -12.67 15.36
N GLU A 28 8.13 -12.95 16.32
CA GLU A 28 6.74 -12.51 16.29
C GLU A 28 6.60 -10.99 16.27
N PHE A 29 7.40 -10.28 17.09
CA PHE A 29 7.40 -8.82 17.13
C PHE A 29 7.73 -8.20 15.77
N LYS A 30 8.80 -8.68 15.10
CA LYS A 30 9.15 -8.21 13.75
C LYS A 30 8.03 -8.51 12.76
N THR A 31 7.47 -9.71 12.80
CA THR A 31 6.35 -10.09 11.93
C THR A 31 5.15 -9.15 12.11
N ILE A 32 4.79 -8.81 13.35
CA ILE A 32 3.72 -7.84 13.63
C ILE A 32 4.10 -6.47 13.09
N THR A 33 5.33 -5.99 13.32
CA THR A 33 5.79 -4.70 12.81
C THR A 33 5.69 -4.62 11.29
N TYR A 34 6.16 -5.63 10.55
CA TYR A 34 6.06 -5.67 9.09
C TYR A 34 4.60 -5.67 8.63
N LYS A 35 3.72 -6.40 9.32
CA LYS A 35 2.28 -6.42 9.00
C LYS A 35 1.63 -5.06 9.24
N VAL A 36 1.94 -4.40 10.36
CA VAL A 36 1.46 -3.03 10.64
C VAL A 36 1.96 -2.06 9.59
N PHE A 37 3.23 -2.14 9.22
CA PHE A 37 3.81 -1.29 8.19
C PHE A 37 3.12 -1.50 6.84
N GLY A 38 2.92 -2.77 6.44
CA GLY A 38 2.19 -3.13 5.22
C GLY A 38 0.76 -2.60 5.22
N PHE A 39 0.05 -2.67 6.35
CA PHE A 39 -1.29 -2.11 6.49
C PHE A 39 -1.32 -0.59 6.32
N ILE A 40 -0.35 0.14 6.92
CA ILE A 40 -0.23 1.59 6.74
C ILE A 40 0.05 1.92 5.27
N THR A 41 0.96 1.19 4.61
CA THR A 41 1.26 1.38 3.20
C THR A 41 0.04 1.16 2.31
N LEU A 42 -0.78 0.13 2.60
CA LEU A 42 -2.05 -0.09 1.90
C LEU A 42 -3.01 1.09 2.06
N CYS A 43 -3.20 1.57 3.28
CA CYS A 43 -4.06 2.72 3.56
C CYS A 43 -3.61 3.96 2.76
N VAL A 44 -2.30 4.23 2.71
CA VAL A 44 -1.74 5.33 1.92
C VAL A 44 -1.99 5.13 0.42
N GLY A 45 -1.77 3.92 -0.11
CA GLY A 45 -2.03 3.59 -1.51
C GLY A 45 -3.50 3.78 -1.90
N PHE A 46 -4.43 3.30 -1.06
CA PHE A 46 -5.87 3.52 -1.26
C PHE A 46 -6.26 4.99 -1.18
N PHE A 47 -5.71 5.73 -0.22
CA PHE A 47 -5.99 7.16 -0.08
C PHE A 47 -5.47 7.96 -1.27
N TYR A 48 -4.29 7.59 -1.77
CA TYR A 48 -3.70 8.16 -2.97
C TYR A 48 -4.59 7.90 -4.20
N LEU A 49 -4.99 6.64 -4.43
CA LEU A 49 -5.91 6.30 -5.53
C LEU A 49 -7.24 7.05 -5.42
N LYS A 50 -7.81 7.15 -4.21
CA LYS A 50 -9.05 7.91 -3.97
C LYS A 50 -8.90 9.38 -4.32
N LYS A 51 -7.76 10.00 -3.97
CA LYS A 51 -7.46 11.39 -4.31
C LYS A 51 -7.32 11.56 -5.83
N VAL A 52 -6.58 10.67 -6.49
CA VAL A 52 -6.39 10.67 -7.95
C VAL A 52 -7.71 10.49 -8.70
N ALA A 53 -8.57 9.57 -8.25
CA ALA A 53 -9.89 9.34 -8.83
C ALA A 53 -10.79 10.59 -8.70
N LYS A 54 -10.69 11.33 -7.59
CA LYS A 54 -11.44 12.58 -7.36
C LYS A 54 -10.97 13.72 -8.29
N PHE A 55 -9.67 13.80 -8.58
CA PHE A 55 -9.11 14.69 -9.62
C PHE A 55 -9.51 14.27 -11.04
N GLY A 56 -9.86 13.00 -11.24
CA GLY A 56 -10.32 12.47 -12.53
C GLY A 56 -11.69 12.99 -12.97
N LYS A 57 -12.51 13.51 -12.05
CA LYS A 57 -13.87 14.01 -12.28
C LYS A 57 -13.95 15.45 -12.81
N GLN A 58 -12.79 16.09 -13.03
CA GLN A 58 -12.67 17.28 -13.89
C GLN A 58 -12.52 16.87 -15.35
#